data_AF-A0A6M0S3K8-F1
#
_entry.id   AF-A0A6M0S3K8-F1
#
_cell.length_a   1.000
_cell.length_b   1.000
_cell.length_c   1.000
_cell.angle_alpha   90.00
_cell.angle_beta   90.00
_cell.angle_gamma   90.00
#
_symmetry.space_group_name_H-M   'P 1'
#
loop_
_entity.id
_entity.type
_entity.pdbx_description
1 polymer ?
#
loop_
_entity_poly.entity_id
_entity_poly.type
_entity_poly.pdbx_seq_one_letter_code
_entity_poly.pdbx_strand_id
1 'polypeptide(L)'
;MRLTTSFLMGCLLAEAPMPESSPGPDIMTAPEIEQTVEVQPLPDSVRNRVQTGLSNYLGIPTDQINIARYSHETWFDGCLGLGGPAELCLAALTEGWQVEAIAPTGESYFYRTDLTGNQVRRSTLDNNLPPSLEARILQTVHTDVTEAEGREPALSITQAQTRVWDGCYGLPSETGDCPEIAIMGWRAIVTDGDYHWIYHTDNLGNTILLNEAASTNTVIPNLITGPMSGLSEADTTFQSVSTEGGADKAREVVVLDADGQLSYSQYRLDQPEENEIISLSQQQIDSFFSLLEENNFQSFMGLYYSPTADRIEFDSVALMAPTGMVLYAEASLDDLPGQLQRIIRSWEEMR
;
A
#
# COMPACT_ATOMS: atom_id res chain seq x y z
N MET A 1 93.07 -0.27 13.28
CA MET A 1 93.76 1.02 13.01
C MET A 1 94.20 1.05 11.56
N ARG A 2 93.38 1.68 10.71
CA ARG A 2 93.75 2.44 9.50
C ARG A 2 92.44 2.89 8.83
N LEU A 3 92.18 4.20 8.95
CA LEU A 3 91.16 4.91 8.19
C LEU A 3 91.58 4.96 6.73
N THR A 4 90.61 4.89 5.82
CA THR A 4 90.69 5.58 4.53
C THR A 4 89.29 5.89 4.01
N THR A 5 88.89 7.12 4.30
CA THR A 5 88.10 8.08 3.54
C THR A 5 87.70 7.64 2.12
N SER A 6 86.39 7.50 1.88
CA SER A 6 85.81 7.39 0.54
C SER A 6 85.30 8.75 0.07
N PHE A 7 85.69 9.12 -1.14
CA PHE A 7 85.40 10.37 -1.83
C PHE A 7 83.99 10.30 -2.45
N LEU A 8 83.12 11.25 -2.11
CA LEU A 8 81.83 11.47 -2.78
C LEU A 8 82.07 12.19 -4.10
N MET A 9 81.91 11.48 -5.21
CA MET A 9 81.85 12.06 -6.56
C MET A 9 80.39 12.05 -7.01
N GLY A 10 79.82 13.24 -7.18
CA GLY A 10 78.47 13.41 -7.67
C GLY A 10 78.32 12.97 -9.12
N CYS A 11 77.26 12.21 -9.39
CA CYS A 11 76.72 12.02 -10.73
C CYS A 11 75.29 12.57 -10.72
N LEU A 12 75.10 13.75 -11.31
CA LEU A 12 73.81 14.12 -11.91
C LEU A 12 73.60 13.20 -13.12
N LEU A 13 72.52 12.45 -13.11
CA LEU A 13 71.97 11.84 -14.32
C LEU A 13 70.53 12.34 -14.46
N ALA A 14 70.26 12.87 -15.65
CA ALA A 14 69.03 13.52 -16.04
C ALA A 14 67.86 12.53 -16.11
N GLU A 15 66.72 12.90 -15.52
CA GLU A 15 65.43 12.26 -15.79
C GLU A 15 65.16 12.22 -17.30
N ALA A 16 64.98 11.01 -17.84
CA ALA A 16 64.39 10.79 -19.15
C ALA A 16 62.88 11.08 -19.09
N PRO A 17 62.28 11.67 -20.14
CA PRO A 17 60.85 11.94 -20.17
C PRO A 17 60.05 10.63 -20.22
N MET A 18 59.03 10.55 -19.37
CA MET A 18 58.07 9.43 -19.33
C MET A 18 57.20 9.42 -20.61
N PRO A 19 56.80 8.25 -21.12
CA PRO A 19 55.87 8.17 -22.24
C PRO A 19 54.47 8.62 -21.83
N GLU A 20 53.86 9.49 -22.65
CA GLU A 20 52.47 9.94 -22.50
C GLU A 20 51.50 8.75 -22.56
N SER A 21 50.65 8.64 -21.54
CA SER A 21 49.57 7.67 -21.47
C SER A 21 48.49 7.98 -22.52
N SER A 22 48.22 7.02 -23.40
CA SER A 22 47.07 7.06 -24.31
C SER A 22 45.76 7.14 -23.51
N PRO A 23 44.79 7.99 -23.90
CA PRO A 23 43.46 7.96 -23.28
C PRO A 23 42.80 6.61 -23.61
N GLY A 24 42.31 5.93 -22.57
CA GLY A 24 41.46 4.76 -22.73
C GLY A 24 40.10 5.16 -23.31
N PRO A 25 39.35 4.22 -23.91
CA PRO A 25 38.01 4.51 -24.39
C PRO A 25 37.11 4.92 -23.22
N ASP A 26 36.46 6.08 -23.35
CA ASP A 26 35.44 6.54 -22.42
C ASP A 26 34.39 5.44 -22.25
N ILE A 27 34.28 4.89 -21.05
CA ILE A 27 33.12 4.11 -20.64
C ILE A 27 31.97 5.11 -20.57
N MET A 28 31.17 5.15 -21.63
CA MET A 28 29.87 5.81 -21.61
C MET A 28 29.04 5.17 -20.51
N THR A 29 28.95 5.84 -19.37
CA THR A 29 27.94 5.59 -18.35
C THR A 29 26.59 5.60 -19.05
N ALA A 30 25.89 4.45 -19.05
CA ALA A 30 24.53 4.37 -19.52
C ALA A 30 23.68 5.36 -18.69
N PRO A 31 22.78 6.15 -19.29
CA PRO A 31 21.93 7.02 -18.52
C PRO A 31 21.02 6.14 -17.67
N GLU A 32 21.16 6.26 -16.36
CA GLU A 32 20.15 5.81 -15.40
C GLU A 32 18.90 6.64 -15.66
N ILE A 33 17.91 6.04 -16.31
CA ILE A 33 16.64 6.70 -16.57
C ILE A 33 15.84 6.65 -15.27
N GLU A 34 16.05 7.63 -14.38
CA GLU A 34 15.05 7.99 -13.38
C GLU A 34 13.83 8.54 -14.14
N GLN A 35 12.95 7.65 -14.56
CA GLN A 35 11.81 7.97 -15.41
C GLN A 35 10.66 8.52 -14.54
N THR A 36 10.80 9.77 -14.09
CA THR A 36 9.70 10.47 -13.43
C THR A 36 8.59 10.73 -14.46
N VAL A 37 7.40 10.17 -14.23
CA VAL A 37 6.18 10.37 -15.02
C VAL A 37 5.74 11.84 -14.87
N GLU A 38 5.79 12.59 -15.96
CA GLU A 38 5.36 13.98 -15.99
C GLU A 38 3.84 14.09 -15.74
N VAL A 39 3.46 14.93 -14.76
CA VAL A 39 2.05 15.20 -14.45
C VAL A 39 1.45 16.12 -15.52
N GLN A 40 0.76 15.54 -16.50
CA GLN A 40 -0.05 16.34 -17.41
C GLN A 40 -1.33 16.82 -16.70
N PRO A 41 -1.63 18.13 -16.69
CA PRO A 41 -2.81 18.65 -16.00
C PRO A 41 -4.11 18.17 -16.68
N LEU A 42 -5.09 17.76 -15.87
CA LEU A 42 -6.41 17.34 -16.37
C LEU A 42 -7.13 18.50 -17.08
N PRO A 43 -7.52 18.37 -18.37
CA PRO A 43 -8.26 19.42 -19.08
C PRO A 43 -9.60 19.75 -18.41
N ASP A 44 -9.96 21.03 -18.39
CA ASP A 44 -11.24 21.47 -17.82
C ASP A 44 -12.45 20.84 -18.51
N SER A 45 -12.36 20.56 -19.81
CA SER A 45 -13.43 19.85 -20.54
C SER A 45 -13.68 18.45 -19.95
N VAL A 46 -12.61 17.70 -19.65
CA VAL A 46 -12.68 16.37 -19.04
C VAL A 46 -13.22 16.48 -17.61
N ARG A 47 -12.64 17.38 -16.80
CA ARG A 47 -13.09 17.66 -15.42
C ARG A 47 -14.59 17.93 -15.36
N ASN A 48 -15.06 18.89 -16.15
CA ASN A 48 -16.46 19.31 -16.17
C ASN A 48 -17.38 18.17 -16.62
N ARG A 49 -16.97 17.37 -17.61
CA ARG A 49 -17.75 16.22 -18.09
C ARG A 49 -17.87 15.11 -17.06
N VAL A 50 -16.79 14.81 -16.33
CA VAL A 50 -16.80 13.84 -15.23
C VAL A 50 -17.69 14.32 -14.08
N GLN A 51 -17.53 15.57 -13.64
CA GLN A 51 -18.39 16.16 -12.61
C GLN A 51 -19.86 16.17 -13.03
N THR A 52 -20.16 16.54 -14.28
CA THR A 52 -21.53 16.49 -14.83
C THR A 52 -22.07 15.06 -14.83
N GLY A 53 -21.25 14.08 -15.22
CA GLY A 53 -21.63 12.67 -15.21
C GLY A 53 -22.04 12.17 -13.82
N LEU A 54 -21.20 12.44 -12.81
CA LEU A 54 -21.49 12.04 -11.43
C LEU A 54 -22.65 12.84 -10.81
N SER A 55 -22.75 14.14 -11.12
CA SER A 55 -23.86 15.01 -10.72
C SER A 55 -25.20 14.45 -11.19
N ASN A 56 -25.29 14.07 -12.46
CA ASN A 56 -26.50 13.47 -13.02
C ASN A 56 -26.82 12.10 -12.38
N TYR A 57 -25.80 11.31 -12.07
CA TYR A 57 -25.98 9.99 -11.47
C TYR A 57 -26.52 10.07 -10.03
N LEU A 58 -25.98 10.96 -9.21
CA LEU A 58 -26.36 11.10 -7.80
C LEU A 58 -27.46 12.15 -7.53
N GLY A 59 -27.76 13.00 -8.51
CA GLY A 59 -28.69 14.12 -8.33
C GLY A 59 -28.14 15.22 -7.42
N ILE A 60 -26.82 15.42 -7.41
CA ILE A 60 -26.13 16.42 -6.57
C ILE A 60 -25.51 17.54 -7.43
N PRO A 61 -25.30 18.76 -6.89
CA PRO A 61 -24.62 19.84 -7.61
C PRO A 61 -23.17 19.51 -7.99
N THR A 62 -22.71 19.96 -9.16
CA THR A 62 -21.35 19.68 -9.67
C THR A 62 -20.23 20.30 -8.83
N ASP A 63 -20.51 21.43 -8.18
CA ASP A 63 -19.57 22.14 -7.29
C ASP A 63 -19.34 21.41 -5.95
N GLN A 64 -20.16 20.42 -5.63
CA GLN A 64 -19.97 19.55 -4.47
C GLN A 64 -19.13 18.30 -4.81
N ILE A 65 -18.73 18.12 -6.07
CA ILE A 65 -17.97 16.95 -6.51
C ILE A 65 -16.49 17.32 -6.61
N ASN A 66 -15.67 16.64 -5.83
CA ASN A 66 -14.22 16.82 -5.87
C ASN A 66 -13.59 15.88 -6.90
N ILE A 67 -12.62 16.36 -7.68
CA ILE A 67 -11.78 15.49 -8.51
C ILE A 67 -10.48 15.26 -7.75
N ALA A 68 -10.24 14.02 -7.35
CA ALA A 68 -9.12 13.65 -6.50
C ALA A 68 -7.90 13.22 -7.31
N ARG A 69 -7.97 12.04 -7.93
CA ARG A 69 -6.89 11.45 -8.72
C ARG A 69 -7.21 11.48 -10.21
N TYR A 70 -6.17 11.59 -11.02
CA TYR A 70 -6.27 11.37 -12.45
C TYR A 70 -4.94 10.90 -13.03
N SER A 71 -5.01 10.18 -14.15
CA SER A 71 -3.83 9.78 -14.91
C SER A 71 -4.16 9.78 -16.40
N HIS A 72 -3.15 10.11 -17.20
CA HIS A 72 -3.23 9.97 -18.66
C HIS A 72 -3.01 8.49 -19.01
N GLU A 73 -3.94 7.91 -19.77
CA GLU A 73 -3.98 6.47 -20.07
C GLU A 73 -4.20 6.22 -21.55
N THR A 74 -3.84 5.01 -21.98
CA THR A 74 -4.18 4.49 -23.32
C THR A 74 -5.08 3.29 -23.17
N TRP A 75 -6.29 3.40 -23.71
CA TRP A 75 -7.28 2.33 -23.70
C TRP A 75 -7.11 1.43 -24.91
N PHE A 76 -7.41 0.14 -24.74
CA PHE A 76 -7.20 -0.86 -25.80
C PHE A 76 -8.28 -0.83 -26.90
N ASP A 77 -9.40 -0.15 -26.68
CA ASP A 77 -10.51 -0.03 -27.62
C ASP A 77 -11.23 1.33 -27.54
N GLY A 78 -12.11 1.61 -28.51
CA GLY A 78 -12.95 2.81 -28.55
C GLY A 78 -14.09 2.84 -27.52
N CYS A 79 -14.18 1.82 -26.67
CA CYS A 79 -15.09 1.76 -25.52
C CYS A 79 -14.38 2.12 -24.21
N LEU A 80 -13.12 2.55 -24.29
CA LEU A 80 -12.25 2.91 -23.16
C LEU A 80 -11.96 1.71 -22.25
N GLY A 81 -11.99 0.51 -22.82
CA GLY A 81 -11.86 -0.76 -22.10
C GLY A 81 -13.00 -1.09 -21.15
N LEU A 82 -14.17 -0.45 -21.34
CA LEU A 82 -15.38 -0.65 -20.54
C LEU A 82 -16.56 -1.14 -21.41
N GLY A 83 -16.26 -1.82 -22.52
CA GLY A 83 -17.27 -2.40 -23.40
C GLY A 83 -18.09 -3.47 -22.68
N GLY A 84 -19.42 -3.40 -22.80
CA GLY A 84 -20.30 -4.46 -22.30
C GLY A 84 -20.21 -5.73 -23.16
N PRO A 85 -20.67 -6.90 -22.68
CA PRO A 85 -20.60 -8.17 -23.42
C PRO A 85 -21.29 -8.17 -24.80
N ALA A 86 -22.26 -7.27 -25.00
CA ALA A 86 -23.02 -7.14 -26.25
C ALA A 86 -22.64 -5.88 -27.05
N GLU A 87 -21.67 -5.08 -26.59
CA GLU A 87 -21.24 -3.84 -27.24
C GLU A 87 -20.10 -4.13 -28.22
N LEU A 88 -20.23 -3.67 -29.46
CA LEU A 88 -19.17 -3.79 -30.46
C LEU A 88 -18.26 -2.57 -30.39
N CYS A 89 -17.12 -2.74 -29.73
CA CYS A 89 -16.11 -1.70 -29.58
C CYS A 89 -15.13 -1.73 -30.76
N LEU A 90 -14.80 -0.56 -31.30
CA LEU A 90 -13.75 -0.46 -32.31
C LEU A 90 -12.40 -0.84 -31.68
N ALA A 91 -11.72 -1.83 -32.23
CA ALA A 91 -10.39 -2.25 -31.79
C ALA A 91 -9.33 -1.22 -32.23
N ALA A 92 -9.23 -0.12 -31.49
CA ALA A 92 -8.29 0.97 -31.72
C ALA A 92 -7.81 1.52 -30.38
N LEU A 93 -6.48 1.70 -30.27
CA LEU A 93 -5.90 2.37 -29.11
C LEU A 93 -6.44 3.80 -29.02
N THR A 94 -6.97 4.15 -27.86
CA THR A 94 -7.60 5.44 -27.60
C THR A 94 -6.94 6.09 -26.40
N GLU A 95 -6.28 7.23 -26.60
CA GLU A 95 -5.71 8.01 -25.50
C GLU A 95 -6.82 8.73 -24.71
N GLY A 96 -6.58 8.94 -23.43
CA GLY A 96 -7.50 9.67 -22.58
C GLY A 96 -7.13 9.66 -21.11
N TRP A 97 -8.13 9.76 -20.25
CA TRP A 97 -7.91 9.97 -18.81
C TRP A 97 -8.68 8.99 -17.95
N GLN A 98 -8.00 8.40 -16.97
CA GLN A 98 -8.67 7.84 -15.80
C GLN A 98 -8.85 8.96 -14.77
N VAL A 99 -10.04 9.08 -14.20
CA VAL A 99 -10.38 10.14 -13.25
C VAL A 99 -11.16 9.56 -12.08
N GLU A 100 -10.75 9.88 -10.86
CA GLU A 100 -11.49 9.61 -9.64
C GLU A 100 -12.22 10.87 -9.17
N ALA A 101 -13.54 10.76 -9.05
CA ALA A 101 -14.42 11.79 -8.52
C ALA A 101 -14.96 11.35 -7.16
N ILE A 102 -14.90 12.22 -6.16
CA ILE A 102 -15.36 11.98 -4.80
C ILE A 102 -16.64 12.76 -4.56
N ALA A 103 -17.69 12.07 -4.14
CA ALA A 103 -18.96 12.65 -3.75
C ALA A 103 -18.88 13.31 -2.35
N PRO A 104 -19.82 14.18 -1.96
CA PRO A 104 -19.85 14.79 -0.62
C PRO A 104 -19.86 13.80 0.54
N THR A 105 -20.34 12.58 0.28
CA THR A 105 -20.34 11.47 1.24
C THR A 105 -18.95 10.86 1.47
N GLY A 106 -17.95 11.22 0.66
CA GLY A 106 -16.61 10.62 0.65
C GLY A 106 -16.49 9.40 -0.28
N GLU A 107 -17.58 8.96 -0.89
CA GLU A 107 -17.56 7.82 -1.82
C GLU A 107 -16.84 8.17 -3.13
N SER A 108 -15.97 7.25 -3.58
CA SER A 108 -15.14 7.42 -4.77
C SER A 108 -15.75 6.74 -5.99
N TYR A 109 -15.74 7.46 -7.13
CA TYR A 109 -16.27 7.01 -8.41
C TYR A 109 -15.21 7.17 -9.50
N PHE A 110 -14.92 6.09 -10.22
CA PHE A 110 -13.93 6.11 -11.29
C PHE A 110 -14.58 6.30 -12.66
N TYR A 111 -13.92 7.09 -13.50
CA TYR A 111 -14.33 7.37 -14.87
C TYR A 111 -13.16 7.17 -15.82
N ARG A 112 -13.45 6.70 -17.02
CA ARG A 112 -12.52 6.69 -18.16
C ARG A 112 -13.06 7.60 -19.24
N THR A 113 -12.17 8.37 -19.86
CA THR A 113 -12.53 9.37 -20.86
C THR A 113 -11.60 9.29 -22.06
N ASP A 114 -11.99 9.87 -23.20
CA ASP A 114 -11.03 10.25 -24.25
C ASP A 114 -10.25 11.53 -23.86
N LEU A 115 -9.22 11.90 -24.63
CA LEU A 115 -8.40 13.09 -24.38
C LEU A 115 -9.17 14.40 -24.16
N THR A 116 -10.34 14.52 -24.77
CA THR A 116 -11.13 15.76 -24.81
C THR A 116 -12.34 15.74 -23.86
N GLY A 117 -12.70 14.57 -23.32
CA GLY A 117 -13.92 14.36 -22.55
C GLY A 117 -15.18 14.30 -23.41
N ASN A 118 -15.07 14.02 -24.72
CA ASN A 118 -16.26 13.85 -25.57
C ASN A 118 -16.98 12.53 -25.25
N GLN A 119 -16.20 11.50 -24.95
CA GLN A 119 -16.65 10.26 -24.35
C GLN A 119 -16.22 10.21 -22.88
N VAL A 120 -17.17 9.94 -21.99
CA VAL A 120 -16.95 9.73 -20.55
C VAL A 120 -17.77 8.53 -20.12
N ARG A 121 -17.12 7.53 -19.52
CA ARG A 121 -17.77 6.31 -19.03
C ARG A 121 -17.39 6.09 -17.57
N ARG A 122 -18.38 5.80 -16.73
CA ARG A 122 -18.13 5.38 -15.35
C ARG A 122 -17.59 3.95 -15.37
N SER A 123 -16.47 3.73 -14.71
CA SER A 123 -15.91 2.39 -14.50
C SER A 123 -16.65 1.71 -13.35
N THR A 124 -16.93 0.42 -13.53
CA THR A 124 -17.48 -0.48 -12.50
C THR A 124 -16.55 -1.67 -12.26
N LEU A 125 -15.28 -1.54 -12.64
CA LEU A 125 -14.25 -2.53 -12.32
C LEU A 125 -13.97 -2.49 -10.82
N ASP A 126 -13.56 -3.61 -10.23
CA ASP A 126 -13.33 -3.71 -8.78
C ASP A 126 -12.05 -2.98 -8.35
N ASN A 127 -10.94 -3.15 -9.09
CA ASN A 127 -9.64 -2.62 -8.69
C ASN A 127 -9.38 -1.18 -9.16
N ASN A 128 -10.00 -0.74 -10.27
CA ASN A 128 -9.81 0.57 -10.92
C ASN A 128 -8.37 1.10 -10.98
N LEU A 129 -7.35 0.22 -10.91
CA LEU A 129 -5.96 0.61 -11.02
C LEU A 129 -5.71 1.17 -12.43
N PRO A 130 -5.03 2.31 -12.60
CA PRO A 130 -4.71 2.81 -13.92
C PRO A 130 -3.81 1.82 -14.68
N PRO A 131 -4.10 1.48 -15.95
CA PRO A 131 -3.31 0.51 -16.71
C PRO A 131 -1.81 0.84 -16.78
N SER A 132 -1.47 2.13 -16.88
CA SER A 132 -0.07 2.56 -16.86
C SER A 132 0.61 2.29 -15.52
N LEU A 133 -0.11 2.43 -14.40
CA LEU A 133 0.39 2.14 -13.06
C LEU A 133 0.48 0.63 -12.82
N GLU A 134 -0.50 -0.13 -13.28
CA GLU A 134 -0.48 -1.60 -13.28
C GLU A 134 0.80 -2.13 -13.94
N ALA A 135 1.11 -1.64 -15.14
CA ALA A 135 2.32 -2.02 -15.87
C ALA A 135 3.61 -1.67 -15.11
N ARG A 136 3.68 -0.48 -14.49
CA ARG A 136 4.85 -0.07 -13.69
C ARG A 136 5.04 -0.93 -12.45
N ILE A 137 3.97 -1.26 -11.73
CA ILE A 137 4.03 -2.13 -10.55
C ILE A 137 4.51 -3.53 -10.98
N LEU A 138 3.90 -4.13 -12.01
CA LEU A 138 4.30 -5.46 -12.48
C LEU A 138 5.76 -5.49 -12.94
N GLN A 139 6.23 -4.43 -13.61
CA GLN A 139 7.64 -4.32 -13.99
C GLN A 139 8.57 -4.18 -12.78
N THR A 140 8.16 -3.44 -11.75
CA THR A 140 8.94 -3.28 -10.51
C THR A 140 9.10 -4.64 -9.82
N VAL A 141 8.01 -5.36 -9.59
CA VAL A 141 8.05 -6.69 -8.95
C VAL A 141 8.83 -7.69 -9.80
N HIS A 142 8.69 -7.63 -11.13
CA HIS A 142 9.45 -8.48 -12.05
C HIS A 142 10.96 -8.28 -11.86
N THR A 143 11.41 -7.03 -11.82
CA THR A 143 12.81 -6.69 -11.57
C THR A 143 13.26 -7.20 -10.19
N ASP A 144 12.53 -6.86 -9.13
CA ASP A 144 12.90 -7.21 -7.75
C ASP A 144 13.03 -8.73 -7.56
N VAL A 145 12.08 -9.50 -8.07
CA VAL A 145 12.09 -10.97 -7.98
C VAL A 145 13.17 -11.58 -8.86
N THR A 146 13.37 -11.07 -10.08
CA THR A 146 14.39 -11.59 -10.99
C THR A 146 15.79 -11.37 -10.43
N GLU A 147 16.04 -10.20 -9.84
CA GLU A 147 17.33 -9.87 -9.22
C GLU A 147 17.59 -10.67 -7.95
N ALA A 148 16.57 -10.84 -7.09
CA ALA A 148 16.70 -11.59 -5.84
C ALA A 148 16.80 -13.11 -6.04
N GLU A 149 16.02 -13.67 -6.98
CA GLU A 149 15.80 -15.12 -7.07
C GLU A 149 16.28 -15.74 -8.40
N GLY A 150 16.60 -14.94 -9.41
CA GLY A 150 17.10 -15.42 -10.71
C GLY A 150 16.07 -16.21 -11.53
N ARG A 151 14.77 -15.95 -11.31
CA ARG A 151 13.66 -16.59 -12.03
C ARG A 151 12.72 -15.56 -12.66
N GLU A 152 11.97 -16.01 -13.65
CA GLU A 152 10.92 -15.23 -14.32
C GLU A 152 9.56 -15.49 -13.62
N PRO A 153 9.02 -14.54 -12.84
CA PRO A 153 7.75 -14.74 -12.14
C PRO A 153 6.54 -14.55 -13.07
N ALA A 154 5.50 -15.36 -12.88
CA ALA A 154 4.22 -15.21 -13.57
C ALA A 154 3.29 -14.28 -12.78
N LEU A 155 3.51 -12.97 -12.91
CA LEU A 155 2.88 -11.97 -12.04
C LEU A 155 1.45 -11.60 -12.43
N SER A 156 0.64 -11.30 -11.43
CA SER A 156 -0.68 -10.70 -11.56
C SER A 156 -1.01 -9.79 -10.38
N ILE A 157 -1.85 -8.78 -10.58
CA ILE A 157 -2.40 -7.96 -9.49
C ILE A 157 -3.79 -8.49 -9.14
N THR A 158 -3.97 -8.93 -7.90
CA THR A 158 -5.25 -9.48 -7.43
C THR A 158 -6.18 -8.38 -6.97
N GLN A 159 -5.66 -7.40 -6.23
CA GLN A 159 -6.43 -6.30 -5.66
C GLN A 159 -5.66 -4.98 -5.67
N ALA A 160 -6.38 -3.89 -5.85
CA ALA A 160 -5.84 -2.55 -5.70
C ALA A 160 -6.87 -1.61 -5.07
N GLN A 161 -6.40 -0.64 -4.29
CA GLN A 161 -7.26 0.32 -3.61
C GLN A 161 -6.56 1.67 -3.49
N THR A 162 -7.33 2.75 -3.65
CA THR A 162 -6.81 4.10 -3.40
C THR A 162 -6.53 4.33 -1.92
N ARG A 163 -5.44 5.04 -1.66
CA ARG A 163 -4.98 5.39 -0.32
C ARG A 163 -4.42 6.80 -0.28
N VAL A 164 -4.55 7.45 0.87
CA VAL A 164 -3.87 8.70 1.17
C VAL A 164 -2.83 8.36 2.21
N TRP A 165 -1.58 8.61 1.88
CA TRP A 165 -0.45 8.28 2.73
C TRP A 165 0.12 9.51 3.40
N ASP A 166 0.79 9.27 4.53
CA ASP A 166 1.79 10.18 5.09
C ASP A 166 3.05 10.24 4.19
N GLY A 167 4.07 10.98 4.63
CA GLY A 167 5.34 11.11 3.91
C GLY A 167 6.17 9.83 3.83
N CYS A 168 5.79 8.77 4.56
CA CYS A 168 6.45 7.46 4.54
C CYS A 168 5.62 6.42 3.79
N TYR A 169 4.60 6.85 3.04
CA TYR A 169 3.73 5.94 2.30
C TYR A 169 2.98 4.95 3.21
N GLY A 170 2.77 5.27 4.50
CA GLY A 170 2.20 4.35 5.48
C GLY A 170 3.11 3.16 5.79
N LEU A 171 4.41 3.30 5.57
CA LEU A 171 5.45 2.34 5.90
C LEU A 171 6.32 2.86 7.07
N PRO A 172 7.05 1.98 7.77
CA PRO A 172 7.96 2.37 8.83
C PRO A 172 9.05 3.33 8.33
N SER A 173 9.38 4.33 9.15
CA SER A 173 10.50 5.24 8.89
C SER A 173 11.77 4.75 9.57
N GLU A 174 12.86 4.60 8.82
CA GLU A 174 14.19 4.26 9.33
C GLU A 174 14.70 5.29 10.37
N THR A 175 14.27 6.55 10.25
CA THR A 175 14.70 7.65 11.13
C THR A 175 13.67 7.99 12.20
N GLY A 176 12.49 7.37 12.19
CA GLY A 176 11.36 7.69 13.06
C GLY A 176 10.61 8.97 12.68
N ASP A 177 11.25 9.90 11.96
CA ASP A 177 10.58 11.08 11.42
C ASP A 177 9.70 10.70 10.21
N CYS A 178 8.39 10.94 10.32
CA CYS A 178 7.45 10.79 9.21
C CYS A 178 6.64 12.06 8.97
N PRO A 179 6.78 12.74 7.82
CA PRO A 179 6.04 13.97 7.56
C PRO A 179 4.52 13.75 7.48
N GLU A 180 3.76 14.57 8.21
CA GLU A 180 2.30 14.64 8.07
C GLU A 180 1.90 15.38 6.78
N ILE A 181 2.00 14.67 5.66
CA ILE A 181 1.57 15.14 4.34
C ILE A 181 0.53 14.18 3.78
N ALA A 182 -0.23 14.62 2.77
CA ALA A 182 -1.26 13.81 2.12
C ALA A 182 -0.83 13.40 0.71
N ILE A 183 -0.16 12.26 0.59
CA ILE A 183 0.22 11.69 -0.70
C ILE A 183 -0.93 10.83 -1.21
N MET A 184 -1.60 11.28 -2.28
CA MET A 184 -2.59 10.44 -2.96
C MET A 184 -1.89 9.32 -3.70
N GLY A 185 -2.29 8.09 -3.43
CA GLY A 185 -1.63 6.91 -3.94
C GLY A 185 -2.52 5.67 -4.02
N TRP A 186 -1.87 4.53 -4.25
CA TRP A 186 -2.49 3.22 -4.33
C TRP A 186 -1.77 2.22 -3.45
N ARG A 187 -2.53 1.26 -2.94
CA ARG A 187 -2.03 -0.01 -2.43
C ARG A 187 -2.44 -1.12 -3.37
N ALA A 188 -1.50 -1.96 -3.79
CA ALA A 188 -1.75 -3.09 -4.68
C ALA A 188 -1.18 -4.38 -4.11
N ILE A 189 -1.88 -5.49 -4.31
CA ILE A 189 -1.41 -6.85 -4.00
C ILE A 189 -1.03 -7.51 -5.32
N VAL A 190 0.25 -7.86 -5.44
CA VAL A 190 0.84 -8.57 -6.59
C VAL A 190 1.13 -10.00 -6.16
N THR A 191 0.92 -10.97 -7.04
CA THR A 191 1.24 -12.38 -6.76
C THR A 191 1.76 -13.10 -7.99
N ASP A 192 2.59 -14.12 -7.75
CA ASP A 192 2.98 -15.12 -8.75
C ASP A 192 2.27 -16.48 -8.54
N GLY A 193 1.31 -16.54 -7.61
CA GLY A 193 0.61 -17.73 -7.18
C GLY A 193 1.12 -18.33 -5.87
N ASP A 194 2.41 -18.18 -5.58
CA ASP A 194 3.03 -18.71 -4.35
C ASP A 194 3.27 -17.59 -3.32
N TYR A 195 3.69 -16.41 -3.78
CA TYR A 195 3.98 -15.26 -2.93
C TYR A 195 3.01 -14.11 -3.21
N HIS A 196 2.72 -13.31 -2.18
CA HIS A 196 1.91 -12.10 -2.26
C HIS A 196 2.71 -10.89 -1.77
N TRP A 197 3.07 -10.01 -2.70
CA TRP A 197 3.73 -8.74 -2.41
C TRP A 197 2.72 -7.61 -2.31
N ILE A 198 2.86 -6.76 -1.30
CA ILE A 198 2.00 -5.60 -1.09
C ILE A 198 2.82 -4.35 -1.38
N TYR A 199 2.41 -3.58 -2.39
CA TYR A 199 3.09 -2.35 -2.79
C TYR A 199 2.28 -1.11 -2.47
N HIS A 200 2.94 -0.07 -1.98
CA HIS A 200 2.39 1.27 -1.79
C HIS A 200 3.01 2.21 -2.82
N THR A 201 2.18 3.02 -3.46
CA THR A 201 2.60 3.88 -4.56
C THR A 201 2.01 5.27 -4.43
N ASP A 202 2.62 6.26 -5.08
CA ASP A 202 1.93 7.53 -5.39
C ASP A 202 0.93 7.35 -6.55
N ASN A 203 0.16 8.39 -6.86
CA ASN A 203 -0.91 8.32 -7.86
C ASN A 203 -0.44 7.89 -9.26
N LEU A 204 0.79 8.22 -9.63
CA LEU A 204 1.36 7.90 -10.94
C LEU A 204 2.39 6.78 -10.88
N GLY A 205 2.78 6.30 -9.70
CA GLY A 205 3.84 5.33 -9.51
C GLY A 205 5.21 5.89 -9.85
N ASN A 206 5.50 7.17 -9.52
CA ASN A 206 6.89 7.65 -9.50
C ASN A 206 7.65 7.04 -8.33
N THR A 207 6.93 6.82 -7.23
CA THR A 207 7.38 6.05 -6.06
C THR A 207 6.55 4.78 -5.97
N ILE A 208 7.23 3.63 -5.88
CA ILE A 208 6.64 2.29 -5.70
C ILE A 208 7.48 1.60 -4.63
N LEU A 209 6.89 1.35 -3.46
CA LEU A 209 7.58 0.83 -2.28
C LEU A 209 6.95 -0.49 -1.82
N LEU A 210 7.80 -1.47 -1.51
CA LEU A 210 7.38 -2.75 -0.98
C LEU A 210 7.04 -2.62 0.51
N ASN A 211 5.86 -3.09 0.89
CA ASN A 211 5.49 -3.33 2.28
C ASN A 211 5.95 -4.72 2.69
N GLU A 212 7.23 -4.84 3.06
CA GLU A 212 7.85 -6.11 3.42
C GLU A 212 7.16 -6.79 4.61
N ALA A 213 6.81 -5.99 5.63
CA ALA A 213 6.18 -6.47 6.86
C ALA A 213 4.88 -7.24 6.61
N ALA A 214 4.08 -6.77 5.65
CA ALA A 214 2.77 -7.35 5.33
C ALA A 214 2.78 -8.35 4.16
N SER A 215 3.88 -8.42 3.41
CA SER A 215 4.02 -9.35 2.29
C SER A 215 4.30 -10.77 2.79
N THR A 216 3.80 -11.79 2.09
CA THR A 216 3.78 -13.16 2.60
C THR A 216 3.54 -14.22 1.52
N ASN A 217 3.97 -15.45 1.78
CA ASN A 217 3.66 -16.66 1.00
C ASN A 217 2.95 -17.76 1.82
N THR A 218 2.56 -17.45 3.06
CA THR A 218 1.95 -18.44 3.98
C THR A 218 0.44 -18.26 4.10
N VAL A 219 -0.07 -17.07 3.82
CA VAL A 219 -1.51 -16.73 3.91
C VAL A 219 -1.88 -15.79 2.78
N ILE A 220 -3.16 -15.75 2.39
CA ILE A 220 -3.63 -14.85 1.34
C ILE A 220 -4.01 -13.49 1.96
N PRO A 221 -3.29 -12.40 1.66
CA PRO A 221 -3.70 -11.06 2.04
C PRO A 221 -4.80 -10.54 1.10
N ASN A 222 -5.73 -9.80 1.66
CA ASN A 222 -6.81 -9.13 0.98
C ASN A 222 -6.95 -7.69 1.47
N LEU A 223 -7.49 -6.80 0.64
CA LEU A 223 -7.78 -5.42 0.98
C LEU A 223 -9.16 -5.32 1.61
N ILE A 224 -9.24 -4.60 2.74
CA ILE A 224 -10.55 -4.29 3.33
C ILE A 224 -11.23 -3.22 2.47
N THR A 225 -12.36 -3.59 1.89
CA THR A 225 -13.28 -2.71 1.16
C THR A 225 -14.53 -2.41 1.98
N GLY A 226 -15.06 -1.18 1.87
CA GLY A 226 -16.28 -0.74 2.55
C GLY A 226 -16.05 0.14 3.79
N PRO A 227 -17.13 0.73 4.35
CA PRO A 227 -17.05 1.52 5.58
C PRO A 227 -16.68 0.60 6.73
N MET A 228 -15.56 0.90 7.38
CA MET A 228 -15.15 0.23 8.61
C MET A 228 -15.73 1.01 9.78
N SER A 229 -16.41 0.32 10.70
CA SER A 229 -16.65 0.88 12.02
C SER A 229 -15.30 0.97 12.71
N GLY A 230 -14.86 2.19 13.02
CA GLY A 230 -13.61 2.43 13.76
C GLY A 230 -13.71 1.98 15.21
N LEU A 231 -12.79 2.49 16.03
CA LEU A 231 -12.79 2.26 17.48
C LEU A 231 -14.16 2.58 18.08
N SER A 232 -14.59 1.75 19.03
CA SER A 232 -15.91 1.85 19.66
C SER A 232 -16.14 3.20 20.36
N GLU A 233 -15.09 3.77 20.95
CA GLU A 233 -15.17 4.99 21.76
C GLU A 233 -14.07 6.01 21.42
N ALA A 234 -14.28 7.28 21.80
CA ALA A 234 -13.40 8.38 21.44
C ALA A 234 -12.02 8.34 22.13
N ASP A 235 -11.95 7.72 23.31
CA ASP A 235 -10.72 7.63 24.12
C ASP A 235 -10.04 6.26 24.00
N THR A 236 -10.56 5.36 23.15
CA THR A 236 -9.95 4.07 22.89
C THR A 236 -8.62 4.25 22.14
N THR A 237 -7.60 3.52 22.55
CA THR A 237 -6.26 3.54 21.94
C THR A 237 -5.92 2.24 21.21
N PHE A 238 -6.53 1.13 21.62
CA PHE A 238 -6.44 -0.15 20.92
C PHE A 238 -7.66 -1.00 21.22
N GLN A 239 -8.10 -1.81 20.26
CA GLN A 239 -9.26 -2.68 20.43
C GLN A 239 -9.10 -3.98 19.64
N SER A 240 -9.54 -5.10 20.19
CA SER A 240 -9.82 -6.32 19.43
C SER A 240 -11.32 -6.62 19.38
N VAL A 241 -11.75 -7.19 18.26
CA VAL A 241 -13.10 -7.73 18.09
C VAL A 241 -13.00 -9.10 17.46
N SER A 242 -13.38 -10.14 18.21
CA SER A 242 -13.48 -11.50 17.70
C SER A 242 -14.94 -11.80 17.34
N THR A 243 -15.17 -12.37 16.16
CA THR A 243 -16.51 -12.68 15.66
C THR A 243 -16.55 -14.12 15.15
N GLU A 244 -17.44 -14.93 15.72
CA GLU A 244 -17.70 -16.29 15.25
C GLU A 244 -18.56 -16.29 13.95
N GLY A 245 -18.23 -17.17 13.00
CA GLY A 245 -18.78 -17.30 11.65
C GLY A 245 -20.18 -17.94 11.55
N GLY A 246 -20.94 -18.03 12.64
CA GLY A 246 -22.23 -18.73 12.72
C GLY A 246 -23.48 -17.84 12.78
N ALA A 247 -24.66 -18.46 12.88
CA ALA A 247 -25.94 -17.76 13.08
C ALA A 247 -26.14 -17.26 14.53
N ASP A 248 -25.42 -17.84 15.49
CA ASP A 248 -25.46 -17.52 16.93
C ASP A 248 -24.20 -16.73 17.34
N LYS A 249 -23.92 -15.62 16.66
CA LYS A 249 -22.64 -14.90 16.75
C LYS A 249 -22.32 -14.43 18.17
N ALA A 250 -21.44 -15.16 18.85
CA ALA A 250 -20.71 -14.59 19.96
C ALA A 250 -19.77 -13.51 19.41
N ARG A 251 -19.77 -12.34 20.05
CA ARG A 251 -18.80 -11.28 19.79
C ARG A 251 -18.02 -11.04 21.05
N GLU A 252 -16.72 -11.15 20.94
CA GLU A 252 -15.81 -10.74 22.00
C GLU A 252 -15.23 -9.37 21.64
N VAL A 253 -15.23 -8.45 22.60
CA VAL A 253 -14.66 -7.12 22.43
C VAL A 253 -13.71 -6.84 23.58
N VAL A 254 -12.47 -6.52 23.26
CA VAL A 254 -11.46 -6.10 24.23
C VAL A 254 -11.02 -4.69 23.88
N VAL A 255 -11.08 -3.76 24.82
CA VAL A 255 -10.79 -2.34 24.59
C VAL A 255 -9.74 -1.87 25.58
N LEU A 256 -8.69 -1.23 25.08
CA LEU A 256 -7.70 -0.50 25.87
C LEU A 256 -7.91 1.01 25.68
N ASP A 257 -8.31 1.67 26.75
CA ASP A 257 -8.54 3.11 26.77
C ASP A 257 -7.27 3.89 27.11
N ALA A 258 -7.25 5.18 26.77
CA ALA A 258 -6.11 6.08 26.99
C ALA A 258 -5.73 6.25 28.47
N ASP A 259 -6.63 5.94 29.40
CA ASP A 259 -6.38 5.98 30.84
C ASP A 259 -5.80 4.66 31.40
N GLY A 260 -5.60 3.65 30.54
CA GLY A 260 -5.01 2.37 30.89
C GLY A 260 -6.01 1.33 31.40
N GLN A 261 -7.31 1.57 31.26
CA GLN A 261 -8.32 0.55 31.51
C GLN A 261 -8.41 -0.43 30.34
N LEU A 262 -8.33 -1.72 30.66
CA LEU A 262 -8.60 -2.81 29.75
C LEU A 262 -9.98 -3.37 30.09
N SER A 263 -10.94 -3.24 29.17
CA SER A 263 -12.28 -3.79 29.33
C SER A 263 -12.49 -4.98 28.40
N TYR A 264 -13.14 -6.00 28.93
CA TYR A 264 -13.49 -7.25 28.25
C TYR A 264 -15.00 -7.40 28.26
N SER A 265 -15.61 -7.55 27.09
CA SER A 265 -17.05 -7.72 26.91
C SER A 265 -17.35 -8.92 26.03
N GLN A 266 -18.13 -9.88 26.53
CA GLN A 266 -18.65 -11.00 25.73
C GLN A 266 -20.14 -10.84 25.47
N TYR A 267 -20.51 -10.73 24.19
CA TYR A 267 -21.89 -10.67 23.74
C TYR A 267 -22.32 -12.03 23.21
N ARG A 268 -23.36 -12.63 23.80
CA ARG A 268 -24.08 -13.77 23.21
C ARG A 268 -25.58 -13.47 23.15
N LEU A 269 -26.27 -13.94 22.12
CA LEU A 269 -27.70 -13.67 21.90
C LEU A 269 -28.60 -14.20 23.04
N ASP A 270 -28.13 -15.16 23.82
CA ASP A 270 -28.89 -15.90 24.83
C ASP A 270 -28.33 -15.77 26.27
N GLN A 271 -27.28 -14.98 26.48
CA GLN A 271 -26.63 -14.81 27.79
C GLN A 271 -26.50 -13.33 28.19
N PRO A 272 -26.50 -13.03 29.50
CA PRO A 272 -26.16 -11.70 29.97
C PRO A 272 -24.73 -11.33 29.55
N GLU A 273 -24.53 -10.07 29.19
CA GLU A 273 -23.23 -9.51 28.86
C GLU A 273 -22.31 -9.65 30.08
N GLU A 274 -21.18 -10.33 29.89
CA GLU A 274 -20.13 -10.44 30.89
C GLU A 274 -19.10 -9.34 30.62
N ASN A 275 -18.91 -8.48 31.61
CA ASN A 275 -18.01 -7.33 31.53
C ASN A 275 -16.98 -7.39 32.65
N GLU A 276 -15.71 -7.49 32.28
CA GLU A 276 -14.59 -7.40 33.20
C GLU A 276 -13.75 -6.16 32.88
N ILE A 277 -13.27 -5.48 33.91
CA ILE A 277 -12.41 -4.30 33.76
C ILE A 277 -11.18 -4.49 34.64
N ILE A 278 -10.01 -4.34 34.03
CA ILE A 278 -8.70 -4.45 34.68
C ILE A 278 -7.94 -3.15 34.42
N SER A 279 -7.24 -2.62 35.43
CA SER A 279 -6.34 -1.49 35.25
C SER A 279 -4.93 -1.98 35.00
N LEU A 280 -4.34 -1.61 33.85
CA LEU A 280 -2.96 -1.92 33.52
C LEU A 280 -2.00 -0.92 34.17
N SER A 281 -0.79 -1.38 34.49
CA SER A 281 0.29 -0.48 34.89
C SER A 281 0.83 0.29 33.69
N GLN A 282 1.34 1.51 33.92
CA GLN A 282 1.97 2.31 32.86
C GLN A 282 3.08 1.54 32.12
N GLN A 283 3.84 0.72 32.85
CA GLN A 283 4.89 -0.11 32.25
C GLN A 283 4.34 -1.13 31.24
N GLN A 284 3.17 -1.74 31.52
CA GLN A 284 2.53 -2.67 30.59
C GLN A 284 2.06 -1.94 29.32
N ILE A 285 1.45 -0.77 29.50
CA ILE A 285 0.96 0.07 28.40
C ILE A 285 2.13 0.50 27.50
N ASP A 286 3.19 1.07 28.10
CA ASP A 286 4.37 1.51 27.36
C ASP A 286 5.06 0.35 26.63
N SER A 287 5.13 -0.83 27.27
CA SER A 287 5.72 -2.03 26.66
C SER A 287 4.92 -2.50 25.46
N PHE A 288 3.58 -2.45 25.54
CA PHE A 288 2.72 -2.84 24.43
C PHE A 288 2.82 -1.87 23.24
N PHE A 289 2.77 -0.56 23.48
CA PHE A 289 2.93 0.42 22.39
C PHE A 289 4.31 0.38 21.75
N SER A 290 5.37 0.18 22.56
CA SER A 290 6.72 -0.05 22.02
C SER A 290 6.75 -1.30 21.13
N LEU A 291 6.06 -2.37 21.54
CA LEU A 291 5.97 -3.60 20.75
C LEU A 291 5.21 -3.38 19.43
N LEU A 292 4.17 -2.55 19.40
CA LEU A 292 3.47 -2.20 18.17
C LEU A 292 4.39 -1.45 17.18
N GLU A 293 5.19 -0.51 17.69
CA GLU A 293 6.16 0.24 16.89
C GLU A 293 7.28 -0.67 16.37
N GLU A 294 7.91 -1.46 17.24
CA GLU A 294 8.98 -2.41 16.87
C GLU A 294 8.53 -3.48 15.85
N ASN A 295 7.24 -3.80 15.84
CA ASN A 295 6.64 -4.76 14.91
C ASN A 295 5.86 -4.09 13.77
N ASN A 296 6.04 -2.78 13.57
CA ASN A 296 5.53 -2.06 12.41
C ASN A 296 4.02 -2.24 12.20
N PHE A 297 3.22 -2.20 13.28
CA PHE A 297 1.78 -2.51 13.22
C PHE A 297 1.02 -1.76 12.11
N GLN A 298 1.42 -0.51 11.86
CA GLN A 298 0.87 0.34 10.79
C GLN A 298 0.90 -0.32 9.41
N SER A 299 1.91 -1.15 9.14
CA SER A 299 2.09 -1.86 7.86
C SER A 299 0.95 -2.82 7.54
N PHE A 300 0.22 -3.29 8.56
CA PHE A 300 -0.89 -4.22 8.40
C PHE A 300 -2.25 -3.52 8.20
N MET A 301 -2.31 -2.21 8.40
CA MET A 301 -3.57 -1.47 8.43
C MET A 301 -4.28 -1.50 7.08
N GLY A 302 -5.57 -1.83 7.10
CA GLY A 302 -6.41 -1.98 5.92
C GLY A 302 -6.31 -3.35 5.25
N LEU A 303 -5.64 -4.34 5.85
CA LEU A 303 -5.49 -5.69 5.30
C LEU A 303 -6.35 -6.71 6.06
N TYR A 304 -6.75 -7.75 5.33
CA TYR A 304 -7.42 -8.94 5.84
C TYR A 304 -6.65 -10.19 5.41
N TYR A 305 -6.27 -11.04 6.35
CA TYR A 305 -5.57 -12.29 6.06
C TYR A 305 -6.50 -13.49 6.19
N SER A 306 -6.54 -14.36 5.18
CA SER A 306 -7.42 -15.54 5.18
C SER A 306 -6.83 -16.73 4.44
N PRO A 307 -7.33 -17.96 4.71
CA PRO A 307 -6.87 -19.16 4.01
C PRO A 307 -7.25 -19.18 2.53
N THR A 308 -8.35 -18.51 2.18
CA THR A 308 -8.87 -18.39 0.82
C THR A 308 -9.17 -16.93 0.49
N ALA A 309 -9.35 -16.61 -0.79
CA ALA A 309 -9.75 -15.27 -1.22
C ALA A 309 -11.20 -14.89 -0.80
N ASP A 310 -12.02 -15.88 -0.41
CA ASP A 310 -13.43 -15.66 -0.09
C ASP A 310 -13.63 -15.32 1.41
N ARG A 311 -14.15 -14.12 1.68
CA ARG A 311 -14.17 -13.50 3.03
C ARG A 311 -15.25 -14.00 4.01
N ILE A 312 -16.08 -15.00 3.67
CA ILE A 312 -17.46 -15.03 4.20
C ILE A 312 -17.71 -16.08 5.31
N GLU A 313 -16.75 -16.96 5.62
CA GLU A 313 -17.07 -18.14 6.47
C GLU A 313 -16.14 -18.36 7.68
N PHE A 314 -15.19 -17.46 7.95
CA PHE A 314 -14.22 -17.69 9.02
C PHE A 314 -14.56 -16.94 10.30
N ASP A 315 -14.32 -17.60 11.43
CA ASP A 315 -14.09 -16.93 12.70
C ASP A 315 -12.93 -15.96 12.48
N SER A 316 -13.12 -14.70 12.88
CA SER A 316 -12.19 -13.64 12.55
C SER A 316 -11.98 -12.69 13.72
N VAL A 317 -10.76 -12.17 13.79
CA VAL A 317 -10.37 -11.16 14.75
C VAL A 317 -9.99 -9.90 14.00
N ALA A 318 -10.54 -8.78 14.43
CA ALA A 318 -10.12 -7.46 14.02
C ALA A 318 -9.29 -6.83 15.12
N LEU A 319 -8.08 -6.37 14.81
CA LEU A 319 -7.27 -5.51 15.67
C LEU A 319 -7.36 -4.08 15.14
N MET A 320 -7.68 -3.14 16.01
CA MET A 320 -7.98 -1.75 15.65
C MET A 320 -7.13 -0.80 16.51
N ALA A 321 -6.65 0.27 15.87
CA ALA A 321 -5.97 1.40 16.49
C ALA A 321 -6.47 2.70 15.83
N PRO A 322 -6.14 3.89 16.35
CA PRO A 322 -6.57 5.16 15.75
C PRO A 322 -6.16 5.31 14.28
N THR A 323 -5.08 4.64 13.87
CA THR A 323 -4.56 4.68 12.50
C THR A 323 -5.26 3.74 11.53
N GLY A 324 -6.06 2.77 12.01
CA GLY A 324 -6.78 1.83 11.17
C GLY A 324 -7.05 0.49 11.84
N MET A 325 -7.25 -0.55 11.01
CA MET A 325 -7.45 -1.90 11.50
C MET A 325 -6.82 -2.94 10.59
N VAL A 326 -6.48 -4.09 11.16
CA VAL A 326 -6.16 -5.33 10.43
C VAL A 326 -7.15 -6.41 10.84
N LEU A 327 -7.57 -7.25 9.91
CA LEU A 327 -8.35 -8.44 10.21
C LEU A 327 -7.55 -9.69 9.87
N TYR A 328 -7.83 -10.78 10.59
CA TYR A 328 -7.38 -12.10 10.20
C TYR A 328 -8.43 -13.15 10.51
N ALA A 329 -8.49 -14.20 9.70
CA ALA A 329 -9.19 -15.42 10.04
C ALA A 329 -8.40 -16.15 11.13
N GLU A 330 -9.07 -16.63 12.18
CA GLU A 330 -8.41 -17.37 13.27
C GLU A 330 -7.67 -18.60 12.75
N ALA A 331 -8.22 -19.27 11.73
CA ALA A 331 -7.60 -20.42 11.06
C ALA A 331 -6.25 -20.09 10.39
N SER A 332 -5.93 -18.82 10.17
CA SER A 332 -4.67 -18.37 9.56
C SER A 332 -3.63 -17.91 10.58
N LEU A 333 -3.90 -17.99 11.89
CA LEU A 333 -3.04 -17.40 12.93
C LEU A 333 -1.56 -17.82 12.81
N ASP A 334 -1.31 -19.11 12.63
CA ASP A 334 0.05 -19.67 12.53
C ASP A 334 0.76 -19.29 11.21
N ASP A 335 0.00 -18.86 10.20
CA ASP A 335 0.47 -18.49 8.87
C ASP A 335 0.58 -16.96 8.70
N LEU A 336 0.19 -16.15 9.69
CA LEU A 336 0.31 -14.69 9.60
C LEU A 336 1.77 -14.24 9.53
N PRO A 337 2.06 -13.05 8.97
CA PRO A 337 3.38 -12.45 9.08
C PRO A 337 3.88 -12.40 10.52
N GLY A 338 5.15 -12.79 10.75
CA GLY A 338 5.67 -13.01 12.11
C GLY A 338 5.62 -11.79 13.03
N GLN A 339 5.73 -10.58 12.48
CA GLN A 339 5.52 -9.33 13.22
C GLN A 339 4.08 -9.21 13.75
N LEU A 340 3.08 -9.53 12.93
CA LEU A 340 1.67 -9.52 13.35
C LEU A 340 1.38 -10.60 14.40
N GLN A 341 1.97 -11.79 14.26
CA GLN A 341 1.84 -12.85 15.28
C GLN A 341 2.37 -12.41 16.66
N ARG A 342 3.48 -11.66 16.70
CA ARG A 342 4.05 -11.14 17.95
C ARG A 342 3.12 -10.11 18.61
N ILE A 343 2.49 -9.25 17.80
CA ILE A 343 1.49 -8.28 18.26
C ILE A 343 0.29 -9.00 18.87
N ILE A 344 -0.28 -9.97 18.14
CA ILE A 344 -1.43 -10.76 18.60
C ILE A 344 -1.11 -11.45 19.93
N ARG A 345 0.05 -12.13 20.02
CA ARG A 345 0.45 -12.81 21.26
C ARG A 345 0.58 -11.85 22.43
N SER A 346 1.22 -10.70 22.23
CA SER A 346 1.36 -9.69 23.28
C SER A 346 0.02 -9.12 23.72
N TRP A 347 -0.94 -8.97 22.80
CA TRP A 347 -2.28 -8.51 23.12
C TRP A 347 -3.05 -9.53 23.97
N GLU A 348 -3.03 -10.81 23.58
CA GLU A 348 -3.69 -11.88 24.34
C GLU A 348 -3.05 -12.12 25.73
N GLU A 349 -1.77 -11.82 25.92
CA GLU A 349 -1.11 -11.90 27.23
C GLU A 349 -1.52 -10.79 28.22
N MET A 350 -2.08 -9.68 27.71
CA MET A 350 -2.59 -8.60 28.56
C MET A 350 -4.04 -8.84 29.02
N ARG A 351 -4.77 -9.68 28.29
CA ARG A 351 -6.16 -10.05 28.54
C ARG A 351 -6.33 -10.86 29.82
#